data_AF-A0A497KKA9-F1
#
_entry.id   AF-A0A497KKA9-F1
#
_cell.length_a   1.000
_cell.length_b   1.000
_cell.length_c   1.000
_cell.angle_alpha   90.00
_cell.angle_beta   90.00
_cell.angle_gamma   90.00
#
_symmetry.space_group_name_H-M   'P 1'
#
loop_
_entity.id
_entity.type
_entity.pdbx_description
1 polymer ?
#
loop_
_entity_poly.entity_id
_entity_poly.type
_entity_poly.pdbx_seq_one_letter_code
_entity_poly.pdbx_strand_id
1 'polypeptide(L)'
;MKPTKVAEMLHENERKVLHALSSESIATTEQLAQKTGLGRDAVEKASDWAATKGVVVFNEEVSQFFTLTDEGDVYSENGLPEKNLLDQLKTGPKPIKELQKTVEGMNIALAWVRRNRWADIDKGVLSITEAGKAVGETSEEKLIVKLKAGGKVDAKEFNEDELETIAQLVKRNLVKESQTVTRYVAITDFGKQVLPELDKVESKPVITQLTPEMLATGSWRGSRFQTYDVTLPVPSTTPGKRHFISQIIDYIRRFWVELGFKEMKGNYLELNFWNFDALYQPQDHPARDLADTFYMKTPYKGRLPDHKIVEQVKQTHENGWTTGSKGWQYKWDPEFAKRTVLRTHTTSLSVLQIAKLKPEDLPGKFFSVGRVF
;
A
#
# COMPACT_ATOMS: atom_id res chain seq x y z
N MET A 1 -43.17 6.93 1.98
CA MET A 1 -43.51 8.32 1.60
C MET A 1 -44.80 8.30 0.77
N LYS A 2 -45.55 9.40 0.65
CA LYS A 2 -46.71 9.47 -0.27
C LYS A 2 -46.20 9.59 -1.73
N PRO A 3 -46.69 8.80 -2.71
CA PRO A 3 -46.21 8.84 -4.09
C PRO A 3 -46.27 10.23 -4.74
N THR A 4 -47.35 10.98 -4.53
CA THR A 4 -47.54 12.35 -5.04
C THR A 4 -46.46 13.32 -4.56
N LYS A 5 -46.07 13.23 -3.28
CA LYS A 5 -45.02 14.08 -2.71
C LYS A 5 -43.65 13.78 -3.33
N VAL A 6 -43.37 12.52 -3.65
CA VAL A 6 -42.12 12.13 -4.31
C VAL A 6 -42.12 12.54 -5.77
N ALA A 7 -43.25 12.43 -6.48
CA ALA A 7 -43.42 12.95 -7.83
C ALA A 7 -43.10 14.46 -7.94
N GLU A 8 -43.53 15.26 -6.96
CA GLU A 8 -43.17 16.69 -6.85
C GLU A 8 -41.67 16.94 -6.65
N MET A 9 -40.95 16.01 -6.03
CA MET A 9 -39.54 16.15 -5.69
C MET A 9 -38.59 15.63 -6.79
N LEU A 10 -39.10 14.89 -7.79
CA LEU A 10 -38.29 14.37 -8.89
C LEU A 10 -37.97 15.47 -9.91
N HIS A 11 -36.67 15.69 -10.12
CA HIS A 11 -36.12 16.58 -11.14
C HIS A 11 -36.37 16.01 -12.55
N GLU A 12 -36.32 16.86 -13.58
CA GLU A 12 -36.62 16.48 -14.97
C GLU A 12 -35.84 15.24 -15.45
N ASN A 13 -34.53 15.17 -15.20
CA ASN A 13 -33.72 14.00 -15.57
C ASN A 13 -34.12 12.73 -14.82
N GLU A 14 -34.49 12.83 -13.53
CA GLU A 14 -34.98 11.68 -12.76
C GLU A 14 -36.32 11.18 -13.29
N ARG A 15 -37.20 12.11 -13.70
CA ARG A 15 -38.46 11.79 -14.36
C ARG A 15 -38.23 11.08 -15.68
N LYS A 16 -37.32 11.59 -16.53
CA LYS A 16 -36.94 10.94 -17.81
C LYS A 16 -36.44 9.51 -17.60
N VAL A 17 -35.57 9.29 -16.60
CA VAL A 17 -35.08 7.95 -16.23
C VAL A 17 -36.25 7.06 -15.79
N LEU A 18 -37.12 7.53 -14.90
CA LEU A 18 -38.25 6.75 -14.42
C LEU A 18 -39.26 6.41 -15.54
N HIS A 19 -39.52 7.34 -16.46
CA HIS A 19 -40.35 7.09 -17.65
C HIS A 19 -39.68 6.10 -18.61
N ALA A 20 -38.36 6.16 -18.81
CA ALA A 20 -37.66 5.18 -19.65
C ALA A 20 -37.75 3.76 -19.07
N LEU A 21 -37.73 3.63 -17.74
CA LEU A 21 -37.94 2.37 -17.00
C LEU A 21 -39.40 1.90 -16.94
N SER A 22 -40.35 2.69 -17.46
CA SER A 22 -41.75 2.24 -17.57
C SER A 22 -41.90 1.10 -18.59
N SER A 23 -41.06 1.11 -19.63
CA SER A 23 -41.05 0.11 -20.71
C SER A 23 -40.34 -1.19 -20.32
N GLU A 24 -39.24 -1.07 -19.59
CA GLU A 24 -38.41 -2.18 -19.13
C GLU A 24 -38.10 -1.93 -17.65
N SER A 25 -38.52 -2.85 -16.77
CA SER A 25 -38.37 -2.67 -15.32
C SER A 25 -36.91 -2.61 -14.85
N ILE A 26 -35.95 -3.01 -15.69
CA ILE A 26 -34.50 -3.00 -15.46
C ILE A 26 -33.81 -2.61 -16.78
N ALA A 27 -32.85 -1.68 -16.73
CA ALA A 27 -32.02 -1.31 -17.87
C ALA A 27 -30.62 -0.88 -17.42
N THR A 28 -29.62 -0.97 -18.31
CA THR A 28 -28.27 -0.43 -18.04
C THR A 28 -28.25 1.09 -18.15
N THR A 29 -27.26 1.73 -17.53
CA THR A 29 -27.07 3.19 -17.65
C THR A 29 -26.84 3.64 -19.10
N GLU A 30 -26.23 2.78 -19.93
CA GLU A 30 -26.04 3.01 -21.37
C GLU A 30 -27.37 2.94 -22.15
N GLN A 31 -28.21 1.94 -21.89
CA GLN A 31 -29.53 1.83 -22.51
C GLN A 31 -30.43 3.01 -22.13
N LEU A 32 -30.38 3.42 -20.86
CA LEU A 32 -31.13 4.58 -20.37
C LEU A 32 -30.62 5.89 -20.99
N ALA A 33 -29.31 6.04 -21.20
CA ALA A 33 -28.76 7.20 -21.92
C ALA A 33 -29.32 7.30 -23.35
N GLN A 34 -29.38 6.18 -24.07
CA GLN A 34 -29.97 6.15 -25.41
C GLN A 34 -31.47 6.47 -25.41
N LYS A 35 -32.25 5.88 -24.49
CA LYS A 35 -33.71 6.10 -24.40
C LYS A 35 -34.08 7.50 -23.95
N THR A 36 -33.29 8.12 -23.07
CA THR A 36 -33.58 9.46 -22.52
C THR A 36 -32.97 10.61 -23.32
N GLY A 37 -32.03 10.31 -24.23
CA GLY A 37 -31.24 11.31 -24.94
C GLY A 37 -30.26 12.08 -24.04
N LEU A 38 -30.05 11.61 -22.81
CA LEU A 38 -29.12 12.21 -21.83
C LEU A 38 -27.72 11.57 -21.96
N GLY A 39 -26.69 12.33 -21.63
CA GLY A 39 -25.34 11.79 -21.47
C GLY A 39 -25.29 10.78 -20.30
N ARG A 40 -24.38 9.80 -20.39
CA ARG A 40 -24.21 8.74 -19.38
C ARG A 40 -24.09 9.29 -17.96
N ASP A 41 -23.22 10.29 -17.74
CA ASP A 41 -23.02 10.91 -16.42
C ASP A 41 -24.29 11.55 -15.86
N ALA A 42 -25.13 12.13 -16.74
CA ALA A 42 -26.40 12.72 -16.34
C ALA A 42 -27.43 11.65 -15.95
N VAL A 43 -27.43 10.50 -16.63
CA VAL A 43 -28.26 9.34 -16.28
C VAL A 43 -27.80 8.73 -14.96
N GLU A 44 -26.50 8.54 -14.76
CA GLU A 44 -25.95 8.00 -13.51
C GLU A 44 -26.33 8.90 -12.33
N LYS A 45 -26.05 10.21 -12.44
CA LYS A 45 -26.42 11.18 -11.41
C LYS A 45 -27.92 11.23 -11.16
N ALA A 46 -28.75 11.23 -12.20
CA ALA A 46 -30.20 11.23 -12.05
C ALA A 46 -30.70 9.94 -11.38
N SER A 47 -30.11 8.80 -11.74
CA SER A 47 -30.43 7.52 -11.13
C SER A 47 -30.01 7.50 -9.64
N ASP A 48 -28.87 8.10 -9.27
CA ASP A 48 -28.40 8.24 -7.88
C ASP A 48 -29.42 9.05 -7.05
N TRP A 49 -29.84 10.21 -7.56
CA TRP A 49 -30.86 11.02 -6.88
C TRP A 49 -32.21 10.29 -6.78
N ALA A 50 -32.62 9.60 -7.84
CA ALA A 50 -33.85 8.82 -7.85
C ALA A 50 -33.78 7.66 -6.84
N ALA A 51 -32.61 7.04 -6.65
CA ALA A 51 -32.39 5.99 -5.66
C ALA A 51 -32.52 6.51 -4.23
N THR A 52 -31.99 7.71 -3.92
CA THR A 52 -32.19 8.34 -2.59
C THR A 52 -33.66 8.59 -2.26
N LYS A 53 -34.50 8.77 -3.30
CA LYS A 53 -35.96 8.95 -3.18
C LYS A 53 -36.73 7.62 -3.16
N GLY A 54 -36.03 6.49 -3.26
CA GLY A 54 -36.58 5.14 -3.20
C GLY A 54 -37.36 4.70 -4.43
N VAL A 55 -37.29 5.43 -5.55
CA VAL A 55 -38.04 5.10 -6.77
C VAL A 55 -37.29 4.15 -7.71
N VAL A 56 -35.96 4.08 -7.59
CA VAL A 56 -35.12 3.12 -8.28
C VAL A 56 -34.11 2.50 -7.32
N VAL A 57 -33.51 1.38 -7.70
CA VAL A 57 -32.36 0.77 -7.02
C VAL A 57 -31.25 0.49 -8.03
N PHE A 58 -30.01 0.53 -7.56
CA PHE A 58 -28.85 0.15 -8.34
C PHE A 58 -28.39 -1.24 -8.00
N ASN A 59 -28.05 -1.98 -9.03
CA ASN A 59 -27.22 -3.17 -8.91
C ASN A 59 -25.99 -2.98 -9.81
N GLU A 60 -24.82 -3.25 -9.25
CA GLU A 60 -23.58 -3.30 -10.00
C GLU A 60 -23.24 -4.77 -10.26
N GLU A 61 -22.95 -5.08 -11.51
CA GLU A 61 -22.39 -6.36 -11.89
C GLU A 61 -20.92 -6.13 -12.27
N VAL A 62 -20.01 -6.75 -11.52
CA VAL A 62 -18.59 -6.74 -11.83
C VAL A 62 -18.30 -7.96 -12.69
N SER A 63 -18.04 -7.74 -13.97
CA SER A 63 -17.52 -8.78 -14.86
C SER A 63 -16.00 -8.72 -14.89
N GLN A 64 -15.39 -9.87 -14.65
CA GLN A 64 -13.95 -10.05 -14.76
C GLN A 64 -13.62 -10.60 -16.14
N PHE A 65 -12.59 -10.06 -16.77
CA PHE A 65 -12.15 -10.43 -18.11
C PHE A 65 -10.67 -10.71 -18.13
N PHE A 66 -10.29 -11.68 -18.94
CA PHE A 66 -8.91 -12.06 -19.18
C PHE A 66 -8.53 -11.78 -20.64
N THR A 67 -7.36 -11.19 -20.83
CA THR A 67 -6.76 -10.89 -22.14
C THR A 67 -5.29 -11.30 -22.12
N LEU A 68 -4.74 -11.74 -23.25
CA LEU A 68 -3.29 -11.99 -23.33
C LEU A 68 -2.48 -10.69 -23.17
N THR A 69 -1.29 -10.80 -22.59
CA THR A 69 -0.26 -9.75 -22.65
C THR A 69 0.53 -9.88 -23.96
N ASP A 70 1.36 -8.91 -24.29
CA ASP A 70 2.25 -8.98 -25.46
C ASP A 70 3.14 -10.24 -25.40
N GLU A 71 3.65 -10.59 -24.22
CA GLU A 71 4.44 -11.80 -23.99
C GLU A 71 3.59 -13.09 -24.14
N GLY A 72 2.37 -13.07 -23.62
CA GLY A 72 1.41 -14.17 -23.78
C GLY A 72 1.01 -14.39 -25.24
N ASP A 73 0.89 -13.32 -26.03
CA ASP A 73 0.59 -13.40 -27.47
C ASP A 73 1.77 -13.99 -28.26
N VAL A 74 3.01 -13.59 -27.96
CA VAL A 74 4.20 -14.21 -28.54
C VAL A 74 4.26 -15.72 -28.25
N TYR A 75 3.99 -16.13 -27.01
CA TYR A 75 3.98 -17.56 -26.65
C TYR A 75 2.76 -18.33 -27.16
N SER A 76 1.68 -17.64 -27.50
CA SER A 76 0.55 -18.28 -28.18
C SER A 76 0.91 -18.75 -29.61
N GLU A 77 1.86 -18.08 -30.26
CA GLU A 77 2.32 -18.41 -31.62
C GLU A 77 3.54 -19.32 -31.61
N ASN A 78 4.51 -19.01 -30.75
CA ASN A 78 5.81 -19.69 -30.69
C ASN A 78 5.84 -20.87 -29.69
N GLY A 79 4.77 -21.09 -28.94
CA GLY A 79 4.72 -22.07 -27.85
C GLY A 79 5.42 -21.58 -26.57
N LEU A 80 5.10 -22.23 -25.45
CA LEU A 80 5.71 -21.90 -24.16
C LEU A 80 7.20 -22.29 -24.12
N PRO A 81 8.08 -21.47 -23.50
CA PRO A 81 9.52 -21.73 -23.44
C PRO A 81 9.90 -23.10 -22.89
N GLU A 82 9.19 -23.58 -21.86
CA GLU A 82 9.38 -24.90 -21.25
C GLU A 82 9.06 -26.06 -22.21
N LYS A 83 8.09 -25.90 -23.11
CA LYS A 83 7.75 -26.94 -24.09
C LYS A 83 8.72 -26.94 -25.25
N ASN A 84 9.11 -25.77 -25.75
CA ASN A 84 10.16 -25.64 -26.75
C ASN A 84 11.48 -26.28 -26.27
N LEU A 85 11.78 -26.12 -24.97
CA LEU A 85 12.89 -26.81 -24.33
C LEU A 85 12.69 -28.33 -24.29
N LEU A 86 11.52 -28.83 -23.90
CA LEU A 86 11.24 -30.28 -23.86
C LEU A 86 11.29 -30.92 -25.25
N ASP A 87 10.76 -30.28 -26.29
CA ASP A 87 10.79 -30.78 -27.67
C ASP A 87 12.23 -30.88 -28.20
N GLN A 88 13.11 -29.92 -27.84
CA GLN A 88 14.54 -30.03 -28.14
C GLN A 88 15.20 -31.20 -27.41
N LEU A 89 14.78 -31.53 -26.18
CA LEU A 89 15.32 -32.63 -25.40
C LEU A 89 14.77 -34.00 -25.79
N LYS A 90 13.63 -34.09 -26.49
CA LYS A 90 13.14 -35.34 -27.10
C LYS A 90 14.14 -35.92 -28.10
N THR A 91 14.97 -35.08 -28.72
CA THR A 91 16.04 -35.51 -29.63
C THR A 91 17.29 -36.04 -28.93
N GLY A 92 17.33 -35.99 -27.60
CA GLY A 92 18.42 -36.50 -26.77
C GLY A 92 18.96 -35.46 -25.77
N PRO A 93 19.80 -35.89 -24.80
CA PRO A 93 20.41 -34.99 -23.83
C PRO A 93 21.33 -33.96 -24.50
N LYS A 94 21.22 -32.69 -24.11
CA LYS A 94 22.00 -31.58 -24.71
C LYS A 94 22.65 -30.70 -23.64
N PRO A 95 23.84 -30.13 -23.90
CA PRO A 95 24.45 -29.14 -23.01
C PRO A 95 23.60 -27.87 -22.88
N ILE A 96 23.48 -27.31 -21.67
CA ILE A 96 22.72 -26.07 -21.42
C ILE A 96 23.22 -24.90 -22.28
N LYS A 97 24.53 -24.84 -22.56
CA LYS A 97 25.14 -23.79 -23.39
C LYS A 97 24.68 -23.81 -24.85
N GLU A 98 24.27 -24.96 -25.36
CA GLU A 98 23.74 -25.07 -26.74
C GLU A 98 22.28 -24.65 -26.77
N LEU A 99 21.51 -25.08 -25.76
CA LEU A 99 20.08 -24.75 -25.63
C LEU A 99 19.84 -23.25 -25.36
N GLN A 100 20.77 -22.57 -24.67
CA GLN A 100 20.73 -21.11 -24.49
C GLN A 100 20.75 -20.32 -25.79
N LYS A 101 21.26 -20.90 -26.89
CA LYS A 101 21.31 -20.23 -28.20
C LYS A 101 20.04 -20.45 -29.03
N THR A 102 19.27 -21.48 -28.74
CA THR A 102 18.13 -21.92 -29.55
C THR A 102 16.79 -21.71 -28.87
N VAL A 103 16.74 -21.62 -27.53
CA VAL A 103 15.52 -21.43 -26.76
C VAL A 103 15.50 -20.01 -26.17
N GLU A 104 14.63 -19.16 -26.71
CA GLU A 104 14.34 -17.86 -26.11
C GLU A 104 13.67 -18.06 -24.73
N GLY A 105 14.02 -17.24 -23.74
CA GLY A 105 13.51 -17.41 -22.38
C GLY A 105 14.07 -18.61 -21.62
N MET A 106 15.27 -19.11 -21.97
CA MET A 106 15.90 -20.31 -21.38
C MET A 106 15.91 -20.36 -19.84
N ASN A 107 16.13 -19.22 -19.17
CA ASN A 107 16.12 -19.18 -17.70
C ASN A 107 14.74 -19.50 -17.11
N ILE A 108 13.68 -19.03 -17.78
CA ILE A 108 12.28 -19.28 -17.40
C ILE A 108 11.97 -20.76 -17.65
N ALA A 109 12.30 -21.25 -18.85
CA ALA A 109 12.11 -22.66 -19.23
C ALA A 109 12.80 -23.63 -18.23
N LEU A 110 14.05 -23.35 -17.85
CA LEU A 110 14.80 -24.16 -16.88
C LEU A 110 14.14 -24.18 -15.50
N ALA A 111 13.62 -23.04 -15.04
CA ALA A 111 12.94 -22.96 -13.74
C ALA A 111 11.69 -23.84 -13.70
N TRP A 112 10.89 -23.81 -14.77
CA TRP A 112 9.65 -24.58 -14.89
C TRP A 112 9.89 -26.08 -15.04
N VAL A 113 10.78 -26.45 -15.96
CA VAL A 113 11.14 -27.85 -16.21
C VAL A 113 11.72 -28.50 -14.95
N ARG A 114 12.51 -27.77 -14.15
CA ARG A 114 13.02 -28.26 -12.85
C ARG A 114 11.92 -28.36 -11.80
N ARG A 115 11.06 -27.34 -11.68
CA ARG A 115 9.96 -27.31 -10.70
C ARG A 115 8.99 -28.47 -10.92
N ASN A 116 8.64 -28.74 -12.18
CA ASN A 116 7.71 -29.79 -12.56
C ASN A 116 8.40 -31.16 -12.74
N ARG A 117 9.71 -31.24 -12.51
CA ARG A 117 10.54 -32.45 -12.64
C ARG A 117 10.49 -33.09 -14.04
N TRP A 118 10.34 -32.27 -15.08
CA TRP A 118 10.28 -32.73 -16.47
C TRP A 118 11.65 -32.98 -17.10
N ALA A 119 12.72 -32.37 -16.57
CA ALA A 119 14.09 -32.68 -16.95
C ALA A 119 15.03 -32.63 -15.74
N ASP A 120 16.10 -33.41 -15.82
CA ASP A 120 17.19 -33.47 -14.84
C ASP A 120 18.45 -32.81 -15.39
N ILE A 121 19.33 -32.39 -14.47
CA ILE A 121 20.60 -31.74 -14.81
C ILE A 121 21.74 -32.54 -14.21
N ASP A 122 22.56 -33.14 -15.06
CA ASP A 122 23.81 -33.80 -14.65
C ASP A 122 25.01 -33.15 -15.35
N LYS A 123 25.96 -32.63 -14.56
CA LYS A 123 27.22 -32.01 -15.04
C LYS A 123 27.04 -31.00 -16.19
N GLY A 124 25.94 -30.23 -16.18
CA GLY A 124 25.64 -29.20 -17.18
C GLY A 124 24.98 -29.72 -18.48
N VAL A 125 24.63 -31.01 -18.51
CA VAL A 125 23.82 -31.63 -19.56
C VAL A 125 22.39 -31.80 -19.03
N LEU A 126 21.43 -31.38 -19.84
CA LEU A 126 20.01 -31.48 -19.53
C LEU A 126 19.44 -32.76 -20.16
N SER A 127 18.74 -33.59 -19.40
CA SER A 127 18.12 -34.83 -19.87
C SER A 127 16.65 -34.89 -19.49
N ILE A 128 15.78 -35.34 -20.40
CA ILE A 128 14.34 -35.44 -20.15
C ILE A 128 14.03 -36.62 -19.21
N THR A 129 13.14 -36.40 -18.22
CA THR A 129 12.65 -37.47 -17.34
C THR A 129 11.48 -38.22 -17.99
N GLU A 130 11.10 -39.38 -17.45
CA GLU A 130 9.89 -40.10 -17.90
C GLU A 130 8.62 -39.23 -17.74
N ALA A 131 8.57 -38.38 -16.70
CA ALA A 131 7.49 -37.42 -16.51
C ALA A 131 7.48 -36.35 -17.61
N GLY A 132 8.64 -35.85 -18.04
CA GLY A 132 8.76 -34.91 -19.15
C GLY A 132 8.39 -35.52 -20.52
N LYS A 133 8.70 -36.80 -20.74
CA LYS A 133 8.32 -37.52 -21.97
C LYS A 133 6.81 -37.69 -22.12
N ALA A 134 6.09 -37.78 -21.00
CA ALA A 134 4.64 -37.91 -20.96
C ALA A 134 3.90 -36.56 -21.14
N VAL A 135 4.61 -35.43 -21.19
CA VAL A 135 4.01 -34.10 -21.38
C VAL A 135 3.61 -33.93 -22.84
N GLY A 136 2.29 -33.92 -23.08
CA GLY A 136 1.68 -33.55 -24.35
C GLY A 136 1.32 -32.07 -24.40
N GLU A 137 0.07 -31.78 -24.72
CA GLU A 137 -0.50 -30.43 -24.67
C GLU A 137 -0.89 -30.07 -23.22
N THR A 138 -0.38 -28.95 -22.72
CA THR A 138 -0.64 -28.49 -21.34
C THR A 138 -1.98 -27.74 -21.24
N SER A 139 -2.57 -27.71 -20.05
CA SER A 139 -3.78 -26.91 -19.78
C SER A 139 -3.54 -25.40 -20.01
N GLU A 140 -2.33 -24.92 -19.73
CA GLU A 140 -1.91 -23.53 -19.96
C GLU A 140 -1.95 -23.17 -21.46
N GLU A 141 -1.46 -24.04 -22.34
CA GLU A 141 -1.47 -23.79 -23.78
C GLU A 141 -2.90 -23.72 -24.35
N LYS A 142 -3.77 -24.63 -23.91
CA LYS A 142 -5.19 -24.62 -24.33
C LYS A 142 -5.87 -23.31 -23.96
N LEU A 143 -5.57 -22.79 -22.77
CA LEU A 143 -6.12 -21.53 -22.28
C LEU A 143 -5.54 -20.32 -23.00
N ILE A 144 -4.24 -20.32 -23.30
CA ILE A 144 -3.61 -19.26 -24.09
C ILE A 144 -4.23 -19.21 -25.50
N VAL A 145 -4.43 -20.36 -26.15
CA VAL A 145 -5.10 -20.42 -27.47
C VAL A 145 -6.55 -19.95 -27.38
N LYS A 146 -7.30 -20.37 -26.36
CA LYS A 146 -8.68 -19.91 -26.11
C LYS A 146 -8.75 -18.39 -25.91
N LEU A 147 -7.81 -17.82 -25.15
CA LEU A 147 -7.70 -16.38 -24.93
C LEU A 147 -7.27 -15.61 -26.19
N LYS A 148 -6.39 -16.16 -27.03
CA LYS A 148 -6.03 -15.55 -28.32
C LYS A 148 -7.22 -15.49 -29.26
N ALA A 149 -7.98 -16.58 -29.35
CA ALA A 149 -9.17 -16.66 -30.22
C ALA A 149 -10.29 -15.71 -29.76
N GLY A 150 -10.50 -15.60 -28.45
CA GLY A 150 -11.54 -14.75 -27.87
C GLY A 150 -11.13 -13.28 -27.68
N GLY A 151 -9.84 -12.97 -27.64
CA GLY A 151 -9.27 -11.65 -27.37
C GLY A 151 -9.51 -11.19 -25.92
N LYS A 152 -10.77 -10.88 -25.57
CA LYS A 152 -11.23 -10.52 -24.23
C LYS A 152 -12.35 -11.46 -23.81
N VAL A 153 -12.04 -12.38 -22.90
CA VAL A 153 -12.96 -13.47 -22.50
C VAL A 153 -13.43 -13.25 -21.06
N ASP A 154 -14.73 -13.40 -20.81
CA ASP A 154 -15.31 -13.27 -19.46
C ASP A 154 -14.93 -14.47 -18.59
N ALA A 155 -14.65 -14.23 -17.31
CA ALA A 155 -14.36 -15.26 -16.32
C ALA A 155 -15.45 -16.35 -16.24
N LYS A 156 -16.71 -16.01 -16.54
CA LYS A 156 -17.85 -16.95 -16.56
C LYS A 156 -17.73 -18.04 -17.62
N GLU A 157 -16.87 -17.87 -18.63
CA GLU A 157 -16.62 -18.88 -19.68
C GLU A 157 -15.59 -19.94 -19.29
N PHE A 158 -15.04 -19.84 -18.08
CA PHE A 158 -14.04 -20.76 -17.54
C PHE A 158 -14.60 -21.57 -16.37
N ASN A 159 -14.21 -22.84 -16.28
CA ASN A 159 -14.47 -23.65 -15.10
C ASN A 159 -13.43 -23.39 -13.99
N GLU A 160 -13.63 -23.99 -12.81
CA GLU A 160 -12.79 -23.76 -11.63
C GLU A 160 -11.30 -24.11 -11.86
N ASP A 161 -11.03 -25.24 -12.53
CA ASP A 161 -9.66 -25.69 -12.85
C ASP A 161 -8.98 -24.75 -13.87
N GLU A 162 -9.75 -24.25 -14.85
CA GLU A 162 -9.28 -23.28 -15.82
C GLU A 162 -8.95 -21.93 -15.15
N LEU A 163 -9.75 -21.48 -14.20
CA LEU A 163 -9.51 -20.25 -13.44
C LEU A 163 -8.27 -20.34 -12.55
N GLU A 164 -8.01 -21.49 -11.92
CA GLU A 164 -6.77 -21.70 -11.17
C GLU A 164 -5.54 -21.60 -12.09
N THR A 165 -5.65 -22.19 -13.28
CA THR A 165 -4.59 -22.13 -14.30
C THR A 165 -4.39 -20.70 -14.81
N ILE A 166 -5.47 -19.95 -15.06
CA ILE A 166 -5.41 -18.52 -15.42
C ILE A 166 -4.73 -17.70 -14.31
N ALA A 167 -5.03 -17.96 -13.04
CA ALA A 167 -4.36 -17.28 -11.93
C ALA A 167 -2.84 -17.52 -11.90
N GLN A 168 -2.39 -18.70 -12.35
CA GLN A 168 -0.96 -18.96 -12.56
C GLN A 168 -0.41 -18.16 -13.75
N LEU A 169 -1.13 -18.11 -14.87
CA LEU A 169 -0.74 -17.32 -16.05
C LEU A 169 -0.68 -15.81 -15.76
N VAL A 170 -1.56 -15.29 -14.90
CA VAL A 170 -1.53 -13.90 -14.43
C VAL A 170 -0.28 -13.65 -13.57
N LYS A 171 0.06 -14.55 -12.63
CA LYS A 171 1.31 -14.46 -11.84
C LYS A 171 2.56 -14.51 -12.73
N ARG A 172 2.47 -15.20 -13.87
CA ARG A 172 3.53 -15.30 -14.88
C ARG A 172 3.56 -14.12 -15.85
N ASN A 173 2.67 -13.13 -15.71
CA ASN A 173 2.54 -11.98 -16.60
C ASN A 173 2.21 -12.34 -18.07
N LEU A 174 1.63 -13.52 -18.31
CA LEU A 174 1.19 -13.97 -19.64
C LEU A 174 -0.27 -13.58 -19.93
N VAL A 175 -1.06 -13.40 -18.88
CA VAL A 175 -2.46 -12.99 -18.96
C VAL A 175 -2.66 -11.74 -18.10
N LYS A 176 -3.42 -10.79 -18.62
CA LYS A 176 -3.86 -9.60 -17.92
C LYS A 176 -5.30 -9.78 -17.48
N GLU A 177 -5.54 -9.55 -16.20
CA GLU A 177 -6.88 -9.45 -15.63
C GLU A 177 -7.39 -8.01 -15.71
N SER A 178 -8.64 -7.84 -16.11
CA SER A 178 -9.34 -6.56 -16.09
C SER A 178 -10.75 -6.72 -15.56
N GLN A 179 -11.29 -5.69 -14.93
CA GLN A 179 -12.66 -5.70 -14.44
C GLN A 179 -13.46 -4.61 -15.16
N THR A 180 -14.71 -4.92 -15.49
CA THR A 180 -15.67 -3.95 -16.04
C THR A 180 -16.89 -3.96 -15.14
N VAL A 181 -17.28 -2.77 -14.66
CA VAL A 181 -18.47 -2.61 -13.82
C VAL A 181 -19.62 -2.16 -14.71
N THR A 182 -20.65 -3.01 -14.82
CA THR A 182 -21.89 -2.67 -15.50
C THR A 182 -22.93 -2.27 -14.45
N ARG A 183 -23.49 -1.07 -14.60
CA ARG A 183 -24.52 -0.53 -13.70
C ARG A 183 -25.91 -0.76 -14.28
N TYR A 184 -26.75 -1.44 -13.51
CA TYR A 184 -28.16 -1.63 -13.79
C TYR A 184 -29.01 -0.77 -12.87
N VAL A 185 -30.03 -0.15 -13.44
CA VAL A 185 -31.04 0.62 -12.71
C VAL A 185 -32.37 -0.11 -12.83
N ALA A 186 -32.95 -0.43 -11.69
CA ALA A 186 -34.25 -1.12 -11.60
C ALA A 186 -35.29 -0.23 -10.95
N ILE A 187 -36.50 -0.19 -11.51
CA ILE A 187 -37.62 0.54 -10.89
C ILE A 187 -38.15 -0.24 -9.67
N THR A 188 -38.31 0.44 -8.53
CA THR A 188 -38.87 -0.19 -7.34
C THR A 188 -40.40 -0.27 -7.43
N ASP A 189 -41.03 -1.11 -6.59
CA ASP A 189 -42.49 -1.13 -6.51
C ASP A 189 -43.07 0.22 -6.05
N PHE A 190 -42.31 0.96 -5.24
CA PHE A 190 -42.66 2.34 -4.90
C PHE A 190 -42.52 3.28 -6.11
N GLY A 191 -41.46 3.14 -6.92
CA GLY A 191 -41.29 3.89 -8.17
C GLY A 191 -42.45 3.67 -9.15
N LYS A 192 -42.94 2.44 -9.28
CA LYS A 192 -44.13 2.12 -10.10
C LYS A 192 -45.40 2.84 -9.60
N GLN A 193 -45.55 3.06 -8.30
CA GLN A 193 -46.66 3.83 -7.74
C GLN A 193 -46.52 5.34 -7.97
N VAL A 194 -45.28 5.84 -8.08
CA VAL A 194 -44.98 7.26 -8.33
C VAL A 194 -45.17 7.62 -9.81
N LEU A 195 -44.93 6.68 -10.72
CA LEU A 195 -44.94 6.89 -12.17
C LEU A 195 -46.25 7.51 -12.72
N PRO A 196 -47.46 7.07 -12.32
CA PRO A 196 -48.73 7.68 -12.75
C PRO A 196 -48.99 9.08 -12.19
N GLU A 197 -48.28 9.47 -11.13
CA GLU A 197 -48.42 10.78 -10.50
C GLU A 197 -47.49 11.83 -11.15
N LEU A 198 -46.51 11.40 -11.95
CA LEU A 198 -45.59 12.30 -12.64
C LEU A 198 -46.30 13.20 -13.67
N ASP A 199 -47.27 12.66 -14.39
CA ASP A 199 -48.03 13.39 -15.43
C ASP A 199 -49.02 14.40 -14.82
N LYS A 200 -49.38 14.23 -13.55
CA LYS A 200 -50.33 15.09 -12.83
C LYS A 200 -49.67 16.28 -12.15
N VAL A 201 -48.34 16.31 -12.10
CA VAL A 201 -47.55 17.26 -11.31
C VAL A 201 -46.53 17.94 -12.21
N GLU A 202 -46.68 19.25 -12.46
CA GLU A 202 -45.65 20.04 -13.13
C GLU A 202 -44.35 20.04 -12.32
N SER A 203 -43.22 19.74 -12.99
CA SER A 203 -41.90 19.91 -12.40
C SER A 203 -41.61 21.41 -12.26
N LYS A 204 -41.79 21.95 -11.06
CA LYS A 204 -41.35 23.32 -10.78
C LYS A 204 -39.82 23.33 -10.62
N PRO A 205 -39.09 24.24 -11.28
CA PRO A 205 -37.66 24.36 -11.09
C PRO A 205 -37.37 24.66 -9.62
N VAL A 206 -36.48 23.85 -9.04
CA VAL A 206 -36.10 23.93 -7.63
C VAL A 206 -34.73 24.59 -7.54
N ILE A 207 -34.57 25.57 -6.65
CA ILE A 207 -33.27 26.20 -6.40
C ILE A 207 -32.42 25.22 -5.58
N THR A 208 -31.29 24.80 -6.15
CA THR A 208 -30.32 23.89 -5.50
C THR A 208 -29.34 24.65 -4.62
N GLN A 209 -28.91 25.82 -5.07
CA GLN A 209 -27.97 26.69 -4.38
C GLN A 209 -28.43 28.15 -4.47
N LEU A 210 -28.41 28.83 -3.32
CA LEU A 210 -28.68 30.25 -3.25
C LEU A 210 -27.47 31.03 -3.77
N THR A 211 -27.65 31.90 -4.77
CA THR A 211 -26.56 32.73 -5.32
C THR A 211 -26.61 34.17 -4.78
N PRO A 212 -25.48 34.90 -4.80
CA PRO A 212 -25.45 36.32 -4.43
C PRO A 212 -26.45 37.19 -5.23
N GLU A 213 -26.64 36.89 -6.51
CA GLU A 213 -27.57 37.62 -7.40
C GLU A 213 -29.03 37.39 -6.99
N MET A 214 -29.38 36.15 -6.60
CA MET A 214 -30.70 35.85 -6.08
C MET A 214 -30.98 36.64 -4.81
N LEU A 215 -30.01 36.71 -3.90
CA LEU A 215 -30.10 37.51 -2.67
C LEU A 215 -30.32 39.00 -2.96
N ALA A 216 -29.57 39.56 -3.91
CA ALA A 216 -29.68 40.96 -4.31
C ALA A 216 -31.00 41.31 -4.99
N THR A 217 -31.50 40.43 -5.87
CA THR A 217 -32.74 40.65 -6.64
C THR A 217 -34.02 40.27 -5.90
N GLY A 218 -33.91 39.48 -4.82
CA GLY A 218 -35.05 38.93 -4.10
C GLY A 218 -35.80 37.82 -4.85
N SER A 219 -35.26 37.34 -5.97
CA SER A 219 -35.87 36.31 -6.83
C SER A 219 -36.05 34.95 -6.15
N TRP A 220 -35.38 34.70 -5.01
CA TRP A 220 -35.55 33.51 -4.18
C TRP A 220 -36.88 33.50 -3.40
N ARG A 221 -37.53 34.65 -3.23
CA ARG A 221 -38.77 34.76 -2.45
C ARG A 221 -39.91 34.10 -3.21
N GLY A 222 -40.52 33.07 -2.62
CA GLY A 222 -41.59 32.28 -3.24
C GLY A 222 -41.10 31.12 -4.11
N SER A 223 -39.79 30.97 -4.30
CA SER A 223 -39.19 29.80 -4.95
C SER A 223 -39.15 28.60 -4.01
N ARG A 224 -39.16 27.39 -4.57
CA ARG A 224 -38.93 26.15 -3.81
C ARG A 224 -37.45 25.81 -3.81
N PHE A 225 -36.92 25.43 -2.66
CA PHE A 225 -35.54 24.97 -2.49
C PHE A 225 -35.48 23.45 -2.45
N GLN A 226 -34.37 22.89 -2.92
CA GLN A 226 -34.13 21.46 -2.80
C GLN A 226 -33.92 21.15 -1.32
N THR A 227 -34.65 20.17 -0.81
CA THR A 227 -34.49 19.74 0.58
C THR A 227 -33.08 19.20 0.77
N TYR A 228 -32.36 19.74 1.74
CA TYR A 228 -31.02 19.28 2.09
C TYR A 228 -31.11 18.03 2.97
N ASP A 229 -30.56 16.92 2.49
CA ASP A 229 -30.50 15.67 3.24
C ASP A 229 -29.21 15.61 4.06
N VAL A 230 -29.35 15.77 5.39
CA VAL A 230 -28.24 15.74 6.36
C VAL A 230 -27.68 14.35 6.60
N THR A 231 -28.29 13.30 6.06
CA THR A 231 -27.83 11.92 6.19
C THR A 231 -26.87 11.50 5.08
N LEU A 232 -26.78 12.29 4.00
CA LEU A 232 -25.90 11.99 2.89
C LEU A 232 -24.42 12.15 3.29
N PRO A 233 -23.54 11.26 2.80
CA PRO A 233 -22.11 11.40 3.03
C PRO A 233 -21.61 12.70 2.38
N VAL A 234 -20.92 13.52 3.17
CA VAL A 234 -20.27 14.73 2.68
C VAL A 234 -18.89 14.39 2.07
N PRO A 235 -18.43 15.17 1.07
CA PRO A 235 -17.06 15.04 0.58
C PRO A 235 -16.07 15.16 1.75
N SER A 236 -15.17 14.17 1.86
CA SER A 236 -14.13 14.19 2.89
C SER A 236 -13.11 15.27 2.56
N THR A 237 -12.90 16.20 3.48
CA THR A 237 -11.75 17.11 3.41
C THR A 237 -10.53 16.42 4.00
N THR A 238 -9.40 16.44 3.30
CA THR A 238 -8.12 15.89 3.77
C THR A 238 -7.21 16.99 4.32
N PRO A 239 -7.29 17.31 5.63
CA PRO A 239 -6.37 18.28 6.23
C PRO A 239 -4.94 17.72 6.32
N GLY A 240 -3.96 18.61 6.46
CA GLY A 240 -2.59 18.23 6.78
C GLY A 240 -2.52 17.48 8.11
N LYS A 241 -1.87 16.31 8.13
CA LYS A 241 -1.74 15.46 9.32
C LYS A 241 -0.31 15.53 9.87
N ARG A 242 -0.17 15.62 11.20
CA ARG A 242 1.12 15.47 11.87
C ARG A 242 1.46 13.99 12.00
N HIS A 243 2.72 13.64 11.78
CA HIS A 243 3.18 12.26 11.97
C HIS A 243 2.93 11.81 13.41
N PHE A 244 2.35 10.61 13.59
CA PHE A 244 1.91 10.11 14.89
C PHE A 244 3.05 10.06 15.94
N ILE A 245 4.24 9.59 15.54
CA ILE A 245 5.41 9.56 16.43
C ILE A 245 5.82 10.97 16.88
N SER A 246 5.70 11.99 16.03
CA SER A 246 6.00 13.36 16.43
C SER A 246 5.03 13.88 17.50
N GLN A 247 3.74 13.50 17.40
CA GLN A 247 2.74 13.85 18.40
C GLN A 247 3.05 13.20 19.75
N ILE A 248 3.47 11.92 19.75
CA ILE A 248 3.89 11.22 20.98
C ILE A 248 5.13 11.87 21.60
N ILE A 249 6.14 12.18 20.80
CA ILE A 249 7.36 12.82 21.28
C ILE A 249 7.03 14.17 21.94
N ASP A 250 6.16 14.97 21.34
CA ASP A 250 5.73 16.25 21.89
C ASP A 250 4.94 16.08 23.20
N TYR A 251 4.08 15.06 23.28
CA TYR A 251 3.37 14.73 24.51
C TYR A 251 4.33 14.36 25.65
N ILE A 252 5.30 13.47 25.39
CA ILE A 252 6.32 13.07 26.37
C ILE A 252 7.16 14.28 26.80
N ARG A 253 7.59 15.12 25.86
CA ARG A 253 8.34 16.35 26.18
C ARG A 253 7.54 17.28 27.09
N ARG A 254 6.28 17.53 26.74
CA ARG A 254 5.39 18.37 27.53
C ARG A 254 5.25 17.85 28.96
N PHE A 255 5.02 16.54 29.12
CA PHE A 255 4.89 15.90 30.43
C PHE A 255 6.11 16.13 31.33
N TRP A 256 7.32 15.89 30.82
CA TRP A 256 8.54 16.08 31.61
C TRP A 256 8.83 17.55 31.94
N VAL A 257 8.54 18.46 31.01
CA VAL A 257 8.66 19.91 31.25
C VAL A 257 7.67 20.37 32.32
N GLU A 258 6.43 19.88 32.32
CA GLU A 258 5.42 20.16 33.35
C GLU A 258 5.84 19.66 34.74
N LEU A 259 6.63 18.58 34.81
CA LEU A 259 7.24 18.09 36.06
C LEU A 259 8.52 18.85 36.49
N GLY A 260 8.91 19.89 35.74
CA GLY A 260 10.09 20.71 36.01
C GLY A 260 11.42 20.09 35.56
N PHE A 261 11.41 19.11 34.66
CA PHE A 261 12.64 18.56 34.07
C PHE A 261 13.11 19.44 32.90
N LYS A 262 14.42 19.56 32.73
CA LYS A 262 15.07 20.26 31.61
C LYS A 262 15.45 19.28 30.49
N GLU A 263 15.12 19.60 29.24
CA GLU A 263 15.44 18.73 28.10
C GLU A 263 16.94 18.80 27.76
N MET A 264 17.60 17.64 27.71
CA MET A 264 18.96 17.47 27.22
C MET A 264 18.93 17.07 25.74
N LYS A 265 19.82 17.67 24.96
CA LYS A 265 20.01 17.37 23.53
C LYS A 265 21.47 17.04 23.27
N GLY A 266 21.71 16.18 22.28
CA GLY A 266 23.05 15.91 21.80
C GLY A 266 23.02 15.17 20.47
N ASN A 267 24.22 14.94 19.92
CA ASN A 267 24.42 14.48 18.56
C ASN A 267 24.06 13.00 18.40
N TYR A 268 23.83 12.57 17.16
CA TYR A 268 23.70 11.15 16.84
C TYR A 268 25.05 10.44 16.81
N LEU A 269 26.10 11.18 16.43
CA LEU A 269 27.46 10.70 16.46
C LEU A 269 28.06 10.94 17.85
N GLU A 270 28.53 9.88 18.49
CA GLU A 270 29.17 9.91 19.81
C GLU A 270 30.53 9.21 19.77
N LEU A 271 31.36 9.50 20.77
CA LEU A 271 32.58 8.72 21.03
C LEU A 271 32.21 7.47 21.82
N ASN A 272 32.94 6.36 21.61
CA ASN A 272 32.87 5.18 22.49
C ASN A 272 33.06 5.58 23.96
N PHE A 273 33.91 6.58 24.20
CA PHE A 273 34.09 7.17 25.52
C PHE A 273 32.77 7.59 26.17
N TRP A 274 31.97 8.44 25.51
CA TRP A 274 30.71 8.94 26.08
C TRP A 274 29.58 7.93 25.99
N ASN A 275 29.56 7.13 24.93
CA ASN A 275 28.51 6.15 24.72
C ASN A 275 28.64 4.94 25.64
N PHE A 276 29.83 4.63 26.16
CA PHE A 276 30.02 3.44 26.97
C PHE A 276 31.04 3.59 28.11
N ASP A 277 32.25 4.09 27.87
CA ASP A 277 33.31 4.07 28.90
C ASP A 277 32.95 4.93 30.12
N ALA A 278 32.40 6.12 29.88
CA ALA A 278 31.96 7.05 30.91
C ALA A 278 30.72 6.55 31.69
N LEU A 279 30.04 5.52 31.18
CA LEU A 279 28.96 4.79 31.85
C LEU A 279 29.47 3.57 32.63
N TYR A 280 30.79 3.39 32.73
CA TYR A 280 31.45 2.27 33.41
C TYR A 280 31.16 0.88 32.78
N GLN A 281 30.69 0.83 31.53
CA GLN A 281 30.57 -0.42 30.78
C GLN A 281 31.96 -0.85 30.28
N PRO A 282 32.43 -2.11 30.41
CA PRO A 282 33.79 -2.50 30.00
C PRO A 282 33.96 -2.53 28.46
N GLN A 283 35.21 -2.46 27.97
CA GLN A 283 35.50 -2.37 26.53
C GLN A 283 35.27 -3.67 25.74
N ASP A 284 35.32 -4.82 26.40
CA ASP A 284 35.03 -6.15 25.85
C ASP A 284 33.55 -6.53 25.92
N HIS A 285 32.68 -5.60 26.34
CA HIS A 285 31.25 -5.86 26.48
C HIS A 285 30.58 -6.18 25.11
N PRO A 286 29.77 -7.26 25.00
CA PRO A 286 29.15 -7.68 23.73
C PRO A 286 28.38 -6.59 22.99
N ALA A 287 27.62 -5.75 23.70
CA ALA A 287 26.91 -4.63 23.09
C ALA A 287 27.79 -3.61 22.34
N ARG A 288 29.12 -3.67 22.49
CA ARG A 288 30.09 -2.85 21.74
C ARG A 288 30.61 -3.55 20.48
N ASP A 289 30.16 -4.75 20.16
CA ASP A 289 30.56 -5.47 18.96
C ASP A 289 30.03 -4.76 17.69
N LEU A 290 30.68 -5.02 16.55
CA LEU A 290 30.25 -4.55 15.24
C LEU A 290 28.87 -5.09 14.84
N ALA A 291 28.46 -6.24 15.39
CA ALA A 291 27.12 -6.78 15.16
C ALA A 291 26.01 -5.97 15.84
N ASP A 292 26.30 -5.35 16.99
CA ASP A 292 25.31 -4.64 17.82
C ASP A 292 25.39 -3.12 17.69
N THR A 293 26.57 -2.56 17.40
CA THR A 293 26.79 -1.11 17.35
C THR A 293 27.28 -0.66 15.98
N PHE A 294 26.66 0.39 15.44
CA PHE A 294 27.12 1.02 14.21
C PHE A 294 28.35 1.90 14.46
N TYR A 295 29.53 1.35 14.17
CA TYR A 295 30.77 2.10 14.13
C TYR A 295 30.93 2.89 12.84
N MET A 296 31.45 4.10 12.96
CA MET A 296 31.63 4.98 11.81
C MET A 296 32.94 4.68 11.09
N LYS A 297 32.84 4.55 9.75
CA LYS A 297 34.02 4.56 8.87
C LYS A 297 34.61 5.96 8.74
N THR A 298 33.75 6.98 8.72
CA THR A 298 34.16 8.40 8.59
C THR A 298 33.17 9.29 9.36
N PRO A 299 33.65 10.10 10.33
CA PRO A 299 34.99 10.03 10.93
C PRO A 299 35.19 8.66 11.61
N TYR A 300 36.42 8.14 11.64
CA TYR A 300 36.74 6.88 12.32
C TYR A 300 37.03 7.08 13.82
N LYS A 301 37.63 8.22 14.16
CA LYS A 301 37.99 8.65 15.51
C LYS A 301 37.63 10.11 15.72
N GLY A 302 37.38 10.49 16.96
CA GLY A 302 37.28 11.88 17.38
C GLY A 302 38.29 12.23 18.48
N ARG A 303 38.08 13.39 19.11
CA ARG A 303 38.93 13.92 20.17
C ARG A 303 38.31 13.61 21.54
N LEU A 304 39.07 12.94 22.41
CA LEU A 304 38.67 12.70 23.79
C LEU A 304 38.44 14.02 24.54
N PRO A 305 37.59 14.01 25.59
CA PRO A 305 37.36 15.18 26.43
C PRO A 305 38.58 15.52 27.30
N ASP A 306 38.39 16.39 28.29
CA ASP A 306 39.44 16.79 29.24
C ASP A 306 40.22 15.58 29.77
N HIS A 307 41.55 15.66 29.70
CA HIS A 307 42.48 14.60 30.12
C HIS A 307 42.21 14.14 31.54
N LYS A 308 41.80 15.04 32.44
CA LYS A 308 41.47 14.72 33.82
C LYS A 308 40.32 13.70 33.90
N ILE A 309 39.25 13.90 33.14
CA ILE A 309 38.08 13.00 33.14
C ILE A 309 38.47 11.66 32.51
N VAL A 310 39.23 11.69 31.42
CA VAL A 310 39.68 10.48 30.73
C VAL A 310 40.54 9.61 31.65
N GLU A 311 41.50 10.21 32.37
CA GLU A 311 42.38 9.49 33.29
C GLU A 311 41.60 8.93 34.49
N GLN A 312 40.62 9.68 35.01
CA GLN A 312 39.74 9.19 36.07
C GLN A 312 38.91 7.98 35.63
N VAL A 313 38.33 8.03 34.43
CA VAL A 313 37.60 6.89 33.85
C VAL A 313 38.54 5.71 33.67
N LYS A 314 39.71 5.92 33.07
CA LYS A 314 40.73 4.88 32.90
C LYS A 314 41.09 4.20 34.22
N GLN A 315 41.49 4.96 35.24
CA GLN A 315 41.86 4.40 36.54
C GLN A 315 40.68 3.64 37.17
N THR A 316 39.47 4.18 37.07
CA THR A 316 38.27 3.52 37.60
C THR A 316 38.00 2.19 36.90
N HIS A 317 38.19 2.12 35.57
CA HIS A 317 38.07 0.88 34.79
C HIS A 317 39.17 -0.12 35.12
N GLU A 318 40.43 0.30 35.22
CA GLU A 318 41.55 -0.62 35.40
C GLU A 318 41.62 -1.17 36.83
N ASN A 319 41.53 -0.31 37.85
CA ASN A 319 41.79 -0.67 39.25
C ASN A 319 40.74 -0.15 40.25
N GLY A 320 39.64 0.45 39.78
CA GLY A 320 38.56 0.95 40.63
C GLY A 320 38.83 2.30 41.31
N TRP A 321 40.05 2.83 41.18
CA TRP A 321 40.46 4.16 41.62
C TRP A 321 40.14 4.45 43.10
N THR A 322 39.27 5.44 43.38
CA THR A 322 38.89 5.88 44.74
C THR A 322 37.48 5.43 45.14
N THR A 323 36.82 4.61 44.31
CA THR A 323 35.40 4.27 44.47
C THR A 323 35.14 3.12 45.45
N GLY A 324 36.19 2.41 45.88
CA GLY A 324 36.07 1.15 46.62
C GLY A 324 35.78 -0.08 45.74
N SER A 325 35.59 0.11 44.43
CA SER A 325 35.55 -0.97 43.43
C SER A 325 36.95 -1.57 43.21
N LYS A 326 37.00 -2.81 42.71
CA LYS A 326 38.25 -3.42 42.22
C LYS A 326 38.57 -3.05 40.76
N GLY A 327 37.67 -2.30 40.10
CA GLY A 327 37.72 -2.11 38.66
C GLY A 327 37.34 -3.38 37.90
N TRP A 328 37.51 -3.33 36.59
CA TRP A 328 37.36 -4.45 35.67
C TRP A 328 38.65 -5.27 35.49
N GLN A 329 39.79 -4.80 36.02
CA GLN A 329 41.07 -5.51 36.03
C GLN A 329 41.61 -5.86 34.62
N TYR A 330 41.31 -5.01 33.64
CA TYR A 330 41.93 -5.04 32.30
C TYR A 330 42.71 -3.75 32.06
N LYS A 331 43.44 -3.69 30.94
CA LYS A 331 44.10 -2.47 30.48
C LYS A 331 43.17 -1.69 29.55
N TRP A 332 42.79 -0.49 29.95
CA TRP A 332 41.83 0.34 29.21
C TRP A 332 42.51 1.00 28.00
N ASP A 333 41.93 0.82 26.81
CA ASP A 333 42.49 1.35 25.56
C ASP A 333 41.91 2.74 25.18
N PRO A 334 42.72 3.81 25.24
CA PRO A 334 42.28 5.15 24.80
C PRO A 334 41.99 5.23 23.30
N GLU A 335 42.60 4.39 22.45
CA GLU A 335 42.37 4.43 21.00
C GLU A 335 41.01 3.84 20.63
N PHE A 336 40.56 2.82 21.35
CA PHE A 336 39.20 2.30 21.25
C PHE A 336 38.15 3.33 21.71
N ALA A 337 38.40 4.00 22.83
CA ALA A 337 37.54 5.06 23.36
C ALA A 337 37.34 6.24 22.39
N LYS A 338 38.35 6.54 21.56
CA LYS A 338 38.31 7.56 20.50
C LYS A 338 37.41 7.18 19.32
N ARG A 339 37.08 5.90 19.13
CA ARG A 339 36.27 5.46 17.99
C ARG A 339 34.88 6.05 18.05
N THR A 340 34.37 6.47 16.91
CA THR A 340 33.06 7.09 16.77
C THR A 340 31.98 6.06 16.41
N VAL A 341 30.82 6.20 17.04
CA VAL A 341 29.66 5.32 16.86
C VAL A 341 28.40 6.16 16.68
N LEU A 342 27.38 5.58 16.06
CA LEU A 342 26.03 6.10 16.22
C LEU A 342 25.56 5.76 17.65
N ARG A 343 24.97 6.74 18.32
CA ARG A 343 24.52 6.63 19.71
C ARG A 343 23.50 5.51 19.86
N THR A 344 23.84 4.51 20.67
CA THR A 344 23.00 3.32 20.91
C THR A 344 21.90 3.55 21.94
N HIS A 345 22.08 4.51 22.84
CA HIS A 345 21.10 4.88 23.87
C HIS A 345 21.26 6.33 24.31
N THR A 346 20.19 6.97 24.80
CA THR A 346 20.24 8.37 25.25
C THR A 346 20.95 8.56 26.59
N THR A 347 21.31 7.49 27.31
CA THR A 347 22.06 7.56 28.58
C THR A 347 23.41 8.26 28.44
N SER A 348 24.02 8.21 27.24
CA SER A 348 25.25 8.96 26.95
C SER A 348 25.04 10.47 27.03
N LEU A 349 23.85 10.97 26.70
CA LEU A 349 23.48 12.37 26.92
C LEU A 349 23.41 12.72 28.39
N SER A 350 22.91 11.80 29.23
CA SER A 350 22.86 11.99 30.67
C SER A 350 24.26 12.15 31.25
N VAL A 351 25.21 11.29 30.86
CA VAL A 351 26.60 11.39 31.33
C VAL A 351 27.30 12.63 30.80
N LEU A 352 27.07 12.98 29.53
CA LEU A 352 27.57 14.23 28.95
C LEU A 352 27.03 15.45 29.71
N GLN A 353 25.76 15.42 30.10
CA GLN A 353 25.16 16.49 30.90
C GLN A 353 25.78 16.53 32.30
N ILE A 354 25.90 15.39 32.99
CA ILE A 354 26.51 15.29 34.32
C ILE A 354 27.94 15.85 34.29
N ALA A 355 28.72 15.53 33.27
CA ALA A 355 30.08 16.04 33.10
C ALA A 355 30.16 17.57 32.90
N LYS A 356 29.04 18.22 32.52
CA LYS A 356 28.94 19.68 32.33
C LYS A 356 28.31 20.39 33.53
N LEU A 357 27.68 19.67 34.46
CA LEU A 357 26.98 20.29 35.60
C LEU A 357 27.98 20.99 36.52
N LYS A 358 27.57 22.16 36.99
CA LYS A 358 28.25 22.89 38.05
C LYS A 358 27.47 22.78 39.37
N PRO A 359 28.07 23.11 40.52
CA PRO A 359 27.35 23.11 41.80
C PRO A 359 26.09 24.00 41.80
N GLU A 360 26.12 25.10 41.04
CA GLU A 360 24.98 26.01 40.85
C GLU A 360 23.79 25.38 40.07
N ASP A 361 24.03 24.30 39.32
CA ASP A 361 22.98 23.57 38.60
C ASP A 361 22.26 22.53 39.47
N LEU A 362 22.67 22.35 40.73
CA LEU A 362 22.16 21.31 41.63
C LEU A 362 21.20 21.87 42.70
N PRO A 363 20.11 21.15 43.02
CA PRO A 363 19.66 19.90 42.41
C PRO A 363 19.02 20.11 41.03
N GLY A 364 19.38 19.28 40.06
CA GLY A 364 18.88 19.35 38.68
C GLY A 364 18.06 18.13 38.29
N LYS A 365 17.00 18.35 37.49
CA LYS A 365 16.16 17.31 36.88
C LYS A 365 16.28 17.40 35.36
N PHE A 366 16.62 16.31 34.70
CA PHE A 366 16.88 16.30 33.26
C PHE A 366 16.23 15.12 32.57
N PHE A 367 15.78 15.32 31.33
CA PHE A 367 15.21 14.27 30.49
C PHE A 367 15.71 14.41 29.05
N SER A 368 15.57 13.37 28.23
CA SER A 368 15.82 13.47 26.79
C SER A 368 14.89 12.55 26.02
N VAL A 369 14.49 12.98 24.82
CA VAL A 369 13.73 12.15 23.88
C VAL A 369 14.42 12.28 22.53
N GLY A 370 14.99 11.19 22.05
CA GLY A 370 15.79 11.22 20.83
C GLY A 370 15.94 9.85 20.21
N ARG A 371 16.23 9.83 18.91
CA ARG A 371 16.53 8.62 18.17
C ARG A 371 17.87 8.03 18.63
N VAL A 372 17.93 6.70 18.60
CA VAL A 372 19.13 5.89 18.84
C VAL A 372 19.24 4.88 17.69
N PHE A 373 20.41 4.27 17.53
CA PHE A 373 20.77 3.46 16.37
C PHE A 373 21.33 2.11 16.77
#